data_AF-A0AA88PET3-F1
#
_entry.id   AF-A0AA88PET3-F1
#
_cell.length_a   1.000
_cell.length_b   1.000
_cell.length_c   1.000
_cell.angle_alpha   90.00
_cell.angle_beta   90.00
_cell.angle_gamma   90.00
#
_symmetry.space_group_name_H-M   'P 1'
#
loop_
_entity.id
_entity.type
_entity.pdbx_description
1 polymer ?
#
loop_
_entity_poly.entity_id
_entity_poly.type
_entity_poly.pdbx_seq_one_letter_code
_entity_poly.pdbx_strand_id
1 'polypeptide(L)'
;MSDVTKTVQKWHASFKKGTDFDSWGQLVEAIDEYQILARQLQKEVQSSNSHDFTEEQKKTLGKFATCLEMRSAALQCTQSQEEFKLEDLKKLEPIIKNILTYNKDFPFDVQPVPLRKILAPGEEENLELEEELDAGTGAGSTPSFPSRVPGTLLPRLPSEPGMTLLTLTIEKIGLKDAGQCIDPYITVSVKDLNGIDLNPVQDTPVATRKEDTYIHFSVDVEIQKHLEKLPKGAAIFFEFKHYKPKKRFTSTKCFAFMEMDEIKPGPIVIELYKKPTDFKRKKLNLLTKKPLYLHLNQALHKD
;
A
#
# COMPACT_ATOMS: atom_id res chain seq x y z
N MET A 1 24.93 -20.10 11.31
CA MET A 1 24.71 -18.70 10.86
C MET A 1 24.28 -17.91 12.08
N SER A 2 25.06 -16.91 12.50
CA SER A 2 24.76 -16.13 13.71
C SER A 2 23.47 -15.32 13.54
N ASP A 3 22.83 -14.96 14.64
CA ASP A 3 21.58 -14.19 14.59
C ASP A 3 21.78 -12.80 13.97
N VAL A 4 22.96 -12.20 14.17
CA VAL A 4 23.39 -10.98 13.47
C VAL A 4 23.40 -11.15 11.95
N THR A 5 23.89 -12.28 11.44
CA THR A 5 23.94 -12.53 9.99
C THR A 5 22.52 -12.65 9.42
N LYS A 6 21.59 -13.27 10.16
CA LYS A 6 20.18 -13.36 9.76
C LYS A 6 19.52 -11.98 9.75
N THR A 7 19.82 -11.14 10.74
CA THR A 7 19.32 -9.76 10.81
C THR A 7 19.80 -8.94 9.62
N VAL A 8 21.09 -9.00 9.28
CA VAL A 8 21.66 -8.33 8.10
C VAL A 8 21.03 -8.83 6.80
N GLN A 9 20.79 -10.14 6.67
CA GLN A 9 20.10 -10.69 5.50
C GLN A 9 18.66 -10.17 5.37
N LYS A 10 17.92 -10.04 6.49
CA LYS A 10 16.57 -9.46 6.50
C LYS A 10 16.60 -8.00 6.06
N TRP A 11 17.55 -7.21 6.57
CA TRP A 11 17.70 -5.81 6.16
C TRP A 11 18.05 -5.67 4.68
N HIS A 12 18.98 -6.49 4.18
CA HIS A 12 19.31 -6.50 2.75
C HIS A 12 18.11 -6.90 1.88
N ALA A 13 17.32 -7.90 2.30
CA ALA A 13 16.11 -8.29 1.59
C ALA A 13 15.03 -7.18 1.60
N SER A 14 14.85 -6.50 2.73
CA SER A 14 13.96 -5.34 2.87
C SER A 14 14.41 -4.18 1.98
N PHE A 15 15.72 -3.86 1.98
CA PHE A 15 16.30 -2.85 1.12
C PHE A 15 16.02 -3.12 -0.36
N LYS A 16 16.33 -4.35 -0.81
CA LYS A 16 16.10 -4.77 -2.20
C LYS A 16 14.62 -4.65 -2.59
N LYS A 17 13.73 -5.11 -1.72
CA LYS A 17 12.28 -5.00 -1.91
C LYS A 17 11.83 -3.54 -2.06
N GLY A 18 12.36 -2.63 -1.24
CA GLY A 18 12.08 -1.19 -1.37
C GLY A 18 12.56 -0.64 -2.72
N THR A 19 13.78 -0.98 -3.15
CA THR A 19 14.31 -0.53 -4.44
C THR A 19 13.60 -1.14 -5.65
N ASP A 20 13.05 -2.35 -5.52
CA ASP A 20 12.23 -2.99 -6.55
C ASP A 20 10.90 -2.23 -6.70
N PHE A 21 10.21 -1.92 -5.59
CA PHE A 21 8.99 -1.09 -5.62
C PHE A 21 9.23 0.28 -6.24
N ASP A 22 10.32 0.95 -5.84
CA ASP A 22 10.72 2.25 -6.38
C ASP A 22 10.96 2.17 -7.89
N SER A 23 11.70 1.14 -8.34
CA SER A 23 11.95 0.90 -9.77
C SER A 23 10.67 0.59 -10.56
N TRP A 24 9.67 0.00 -9.93
CA TRP A 24 8.38 -0.31 -10.55
C TRP A 24 7.38 0.85 -10.51
N GLY A 25 7.74 1.99 -9.92
CA GLY A 25 6.83 3.13 -9.74
C GLY A 25 5.80 2.93 -8.62
N GLN A 26 5.97 1.91 -7.77
CA GLN A 26 5.15 1.70 -6.57
C GLN A 26 5.68 2.57 -5.43
N LEU A 27 5.46 3.89 -5.55
CA LEU A 27 6.11 4.89 -4.68
C LEU A 27 5.69 4.73 -3.21
N VAL A 28 4.43 4.40 -2.95
CA VAL A 28 3.90 4.23 -1.58
C VAL A 28 4.56 3.04 -0.89
N GLU A 29 4.67 1.90 -1.58
CA GLU A 29 5.32 0.70 -1.07
C GLU A 29 6.83 0.89 -0.89
N ALA A 30 7.48 1.61 -1.80
CA ALA A 30 8.88 1.99 -1.68
C ALA A 30 9.12 2.82 -0.41
N ILE A 31 8.31 3.86 -0.20
CA ILE A 31 8.35 4.73 0.98
C ILE A 31 8.15 3.91 2.26
N ASP A 32 7.13 3.04 2.34
CA ASP A 32 6.87 2.24 3.53
C ASP A 32 8.05 1.32 3.87
N GLU A 33 8.58 0.61 2.87
CA GLU A 33 9.70 -0.31 3.07
C GLU A 33 10.97 0.44 3.50
N TYR A 34 11.28 1.59 2.89
CA TYR A 34 12.41 2.44 3.27
C TYR A 34 12.27 2.97 4.70
N GLN A 35 11.09 3.46 5.09
CA GLN A 35 10.85 3.96 6.44
C GLN A 35 10.92 2.86 7.50
N ILE A 36 10.38 1.67 7.22
CA ILE A 36 10.48 0.52 8.12
C ILE A 36 11.94 0.13 8.32
N LEU A 37 12.70 0.00 7.24
CA LEU A 37 14.11 -0.34 7.32
C LEU A 37 14.90 0.74 8.06
N ALA A 38 14.69 2.02 7.75
CA ALA A 38 15.36 3.13 8.43
C ALA A 38 15.15 3.07 9.96
N ARG A 39 13.91 2.82 10.42
CA ARG A 39 13.60 2.67 11.85
C ARG A 39 14.31 1.46 12.49
N GLN A 40 14.36 0.33 11.80
CA GLN A 40 15.07 -0.86 12.31
C GLN A 40 16.57 -0.58 12.47
N LEU A 41 17.18 0.08 11.48
CA LEU A 41 18.58 0.46 11.56
C LEU A 41 18.82 1.47 12.70
N GLN A 42 17.98 2.49 12.83
CA GLN A 42 18.10 3.47 13.92
C GLN A 42 17.94 2.85 15.32
N LYS A 43 17.05 1.85 15.46
CA LYS A 43 16.89 1.09 16.71
C LYS A 43 18.18 0.34 17.07
N GLU A 44 18.85 -0.26 16.09
CA GLU A 44 20.14 -0.93 16.29
C GLU A 44 21.28 0.06 16.61
N VAL A 45 21.29 1.23 15.97
CA VAL A 45 22.29 2.27 16.24
C VAL A 45 22.23 2.73 17.69
N GLN A 46 21.03 2.76 18.27
CA GLN A 46 20.80 3.26 19.63
C GLN A 46 20.79 2.17 20.69
N SER A 47 20.81 0.88 20.32
CA SER A 47 20.86 -0.19 21.30
C SER A 47 22.22 -0.21 22.00
N SER A 48 22.25 0.34 23.22
CA SER A 48 23.43 0.31 24.10
C SER A 48 23.77 -1.10 24.57
N ASN A 49 22.81 -2.04 24.49
CA ASN A 49 22.94 -3.42 24.98
C ASN A 49 23.26 -4.45 23.88
N SER A 50 23.35 -4.05 22.60
CA SER A 50 23.77 -4.98 21.54
C SER A 50 25.27 -4.83 21.27
N HIS A 51 26.01 -5.93 21.49
CA HIS A 51 27.41 -6.11 21.08
C HIS A 51 27.52 -6.64 19.63
N ASP A 52 26.39 -6.69 18.95
CA ASP A 52 26.20 -7.25 17.62
C ASP A 52 26.88 -6.41 16.51
N PHE A 53 27.06 -5.11 16.76
CA PHE A 53 27.69 -4.17 15.83
C PHE A 53 28.68 -3.25 16.56
N THR A 54 29.79 -2.94 15.90
CA THR A 54 30.77 -1.95 16.38
C THR A 54 30.23 -0.52 16.25
N GLU A 55 30.82 0.44 16.97
CA GLU A 55 30.42 1.86 16.86
C GLU A 55 30.59 2.42 15.44
N GLU A 56 31.59 1.96 14.70
CA GLU A 56 31.79 2.34 13.29
C GLU A 56 30.71 1.76 12.37
N GLN A 57 30.30 0.51 12.62
CA GLN A 57 29.17 -0.11 11.92
C GLN A 57 27.86 0.60 12.25
N LYS A 58 27.61 0.94 13.52
CA LYS A 58 26.44 1.73 13.94
C LYS A 58 26.43 3.11 13.28
N LYS A 59 27.57 3.81 13.21
CA LYS A 59 27.68 5.06 12.45
C LYS A 59 27.31 4.88 10.97
N THR A 60 27.76 3.80 10.36
CA THR A 60 27.44 3.45 8.97
C THR A 60 25.94 3.14 8.79
N LEU A 61 25.34 2.38 9.70
CA LEU A 61 23.89 2.10 9.72
C LEU A 61 23.06 3.37 9.89
N GLY A 62 23.50 4.31 10.73
CA GLY A 62 22.84 5.61 10.92
C GLY A 62 22.85 6.45 9.65
N LYS A 63 23.98 6.50 8.94
CA LYS A 63 24.07 7.15 7.62
C LYS A 63 23.19 6.47 6.57
N PHE A 64 23.15 5.14 6.58
CA PHE A 64 22.27 4.35 5.71
C PHE A 64 20.80 4.72 5.94
N ALA A 65 20.36 4.78 7.20
CA ALA A 65 19.01 5.19 7.56
C ALA A 65 18.69 6.61 7.07
N THR A 66 19.62 7.56 7.19
CA THR A 66 19.44 8.92 6.64
C THR A 66 19.19 8.89 5.13
N CYS A 67 19.94 8.11 4.36
CA CYS A 67 19.71 8.00 2.91
C CYS A 67 18.32 7.42 2.56
N LEU A 68 17.83 6.45 3.34
CA LEU A 68 16.48 5.90 3.17
C LEU A 68 15.41 6.95 3.44
N GLU A 69 15.59 7.79 4.46
CA GLU A 69 14.68 8.91 4.77
C GLU A 69 14.71 9.98 3.68
N MET A 70 15.89 10.34 3.17
CA MET A 70 16.03 11.29 2.06
C MET A 70 15.32 10.79 0.80
N ARG A 71 15.46 9.49 0.44
CA ARG A 71 14.70 8.92 -0.68
C ARG A 71 13.21 8.92 -0.41
N SER A 72 12.79 8.53 0.80
CA SER A 72 11.37 8.51 1.18
C SER A 72 10.75 9.90 1.05
N ALA A 73 11.45 10.95 1.50
CA ALA A 73 11.00 12.33 1.36
C ALA A 73 10.96 12.78 -0.10
N ALA A 74 11.96 12.41 -0.92
CA ALA A 74 11.98 12.71 -2.35
C ALA A 74 10.79 12.05 -3.09
N LEU A 75 10.42 10.83 -2.71
CA LEU A 75 9.26 10.14 -3.28
C LEU A 75 7.90 10.74 -2.86
N GLN A 76 7.87 11.51 -1.77
CA GLN A 76 6.67 12.17 -1.25
C GLN A 76 6.46 13.58 -1.83
N CYS A 77 7.52 14.21 -2.37
CA CYS A 77 7.49 15.61 -2.80
C CYS A 77 7.50 15.72 -4.33
N THR A 78 6.52 16.41 -4.91
CA THR A 78 6.41 16.65 -6.36
C THR A 78 7.17 17.90 -6.85
N GLN A 79 7.87 18.64 -5.98
CA GLN A 79 8.38 19.99 -6.29
C GLN A 79 9.82 20.33 -5.81
N SER A 80 10.66 19.37 -5.40
CA SER A 80 12.02 19.69 -4.93
C SER A 80 13.09 19.51 -6.01
N GLN A 81 14.00 20.48 -6.17
CA GLN A 81 15.16 20.40 -7.09
C GLN A 81 16.34 19.56 -6.58
N GLU A 82 16.39 19.24 -5.28
CA GLU A 82 17.43 18.38 -4.67
C GLU A 82 16.84 17.02 -4.29
N GLU A 83 16.69 16.14 -5.27
CA GLU A 83 16.16 14.79 -5.08
C GLU A 83 17.28 13.77 -4.85
N PHE A 84 17.19 13.00 -3.76
CA PHE A 84 18.03 11.82 -3.58
C PHE A 84 17.56 10.71 -4.54
N LYS A 85 18.40 10.37 -5.53
CA LYS A 85 18.01 9.51 -6.65
C LYS A 85 18.03 8.02 -6.30
N LEU A 86 17.23 7.24 -7.03
CA LEU A 86 17.23 5.78 -6.89
C LEU A 86 18.58 5.17 -7.27
N GLU A 87 19.27 5.71 -8.28
CA GLU A 87 20.60 5.20 -8.65
C GLU A 87 21.61 5.40 -7.51
N ASP A 88 21.52 6.52 -6.80
CA ASP A 88 22.36 6.79 -5.64
C ASP A 88 22.00 5.87 -4.47
N LEU A 89 20.71 5.67 -4.19
CA LEU A 89 20.28 4.74 -3.16
C LEU A 89 20.80 3.32 -3.43
N LYS A 90 20.74 2.83 -4.69
CA LYS A 90 21.23 1.49 -5.07
C LYS A 90 22.73 1.29 -4.80
N LYS A 91 23.55 2.35 -4.73
CA LYS A 91 24.97 2.25 -4.33
C LYS A 91 25.15 1.74 -2.90
N LEU A 92 24.09 1.78 -2.08
CA LEU A 92 24.10 1.29 -0.70
C LEU A 92 23.91 -0.24 -0.58
N GLU A 93 23.42 -0.94 -1.61
CA GLU A 93 23.23 -2.40 -1.59
C GLU A 93 24.46 -3.19 -1.09
N PRO A 94 25.68 -2.96 -1.63
CA PRO A 94 26.88 -3.64 -1.15
C PRO A 94 27.26 -3.27 0.30
N ILE A 95 26.82 -2.12 0.81
CA ILE A 95 27.12 -1.67 2.18
C ILE A 95 26.29 -2.46 3.18
N ILE A 96 24.96 -2.50 3.01
CA ILE A 96 24.09 -3.26 3.93
C ILE A 96 24.36 -4.76 3.87
N LYS A 97 24.62 -5.30 2.67
CA LYS A 97 24.95 -6.72 2.50
C LYS A 97 26.21 -7.13 3.27
N ASN A 98 27.19 -6.24 3.35
CA ASN A 98 28.51 -6.51 3.92
C ASN A 98 28.80 -5.68 5.18
N ILE A 99 27.78 -5.20 5.89
CA ILE A 99 27.95 -4.26 7.01
C ILE A 99 28.93 -4.76 8.08
N LEU A 100 28.96 -6.08 8.32
CA LEU A 100 29.84 -6.71 9.30
C LEU A 100 31.34 -6.64 8.92
N THR A 101 31.65 -6.46 7.64
CA THR A 101 33.01 -6.38 7.11
C THR A 101 33.27 -5.07 6.36
N TYR A 102 32.34 -4.12 6.43
CA TYR A 102 32.44 -2.86 5.72
C TYR A 102 33.38 -1.92 6.47
N ASN A 103 34.46 -1.53 5.82
CA ASN A 103 35.56 -0.72 6.38
C ASN A 103 35.97 0.43 5.44
N LYS A 104 35.06 0.87 4.57
CA LYS A 104 35.29 1.94 3.60
C LYS A 104 34.54 3.19 4.03
N ASP A 105 34.94 4.34 3.48
CA ASP A 105 34.20 5.57 3.65
C ASP A 105 32.80 5.46 3.04
N PHE A 106 31.82 5.95 3.80
CA PHE A 106 30.43 6.00 3.35
C PHE A 106 30.31 6.95 2.14
N PRO A 107 29.64 6.55 1.05
CA PRO A 107 29.71 7.25 -0.24
C PRO A 107 28.95 8.58 -0.31
N PHE A 108 28.25 8.96 0.75
CA PHE A 108 27.45 10.19 0.82
C PHE A 108 27.82 11.01 2.06
N ASP A 109 27.89 12.33 1.90
CA ASP A 109 28.06 13.26 3.01
C ASP A 109 26.71 13.49 3.70
N VAL A 110 26.34 12.51 4.53
CA VAL A 110 25.11 12.53 5.32
C VAL A 110 25.46 12.37 6.80
N GLN A 111 24.75 13.14 7.63
CA GLN A 111 24.82 12.99 9.07
C GLN A 111 23.68 12.07 9.54
N PRO A 112 23.94 11.13 10.47
CA PRO A 112 22.88 10.36 11.11
C PRO A 112 21.87 11.32 11.76
N VAL A 113 20.60 11.21 11.38
CA VAL A 113 19.55 12.06 11.96
C VAL A 113 19.29 11.58 13.40
N PRO A 114 19.40 12.45 14.43
CA PRO A 114 18.95 12.10 15.77
C PRO A 114 17.44 11.86 15.74
N LEU A 115 16.93 10.87 16.47
CA LEU A 115 15.48 10.69 16.62
C LEU A 115 14.86 12.00 17.11
N ARG A 116 14.20 12.75 16.22
CA ARG A 116 13.15 13.66 16.65
C ARG A 116 12.13 12.79 17.38
N LYS A 117 11.65 13.25 18.54
CA LYS A 117 10.45 12.69 19.20
C LYS A 117 9.28 12.82 18.21
N ILE A 118 9.17 11.88 17.29
CA ILE A 118 7.93 11.59 16.61
C ILE A 118 7.06 11.02 17.71
N LEU A 119 6.05 11.78 18.13
CA LEU A 119 5.01 11.35 19.07
C LEU A 119 4.63 9.89 18.75
N ALA A 120 4.81 9.03 19.76
CA ALA A 120 4.51 7.60 19.68
C ALA A 120 3.03 7.38 19.32
N PRO A 121 2.72 6.24 18.67
CA PRO A 121 2.05 5.20 19.45
C PRO A 121 2.76 3.84 19.39
N GLY A 122 2.92 3.27 20.58
CA GLY A 122 3.00 1.82 20.80
C GLY A 122 4.40 1.26 20.83
N GLU A 123 5.04 1.34 22.00
CA GLU A 123 6.07 0.40 22.41
C GLU A 123 5.52 -1.02 22.28
N GLU A 124 6.26 -1.89 21.61
CA GLU A 124 5.94 -3.31 21.48
C GLU A 124 6.24 -3.99 22.82
N GLU A 125 5.20 -4.29 23.60
CA GLU A 125 5.27 -5.42 24.53
C GLU A 125 5.00 -6.71 23.74
N ASN A 126 6.02 -7.57 23.70
CA ASN A 126 5.82 -9.02 23.69
C ASN A 126 4.77 -9.34 24.75
N LEU A 127 3.69 -10.03 24.41
CA LEU A 127 2.98 -10.85 25.39
C LEU A 127 2.33 -12.02 24.66
N GLU A 128 2.78 -13.19 25.12
CA GLU A 128 2.20 -14.50 24.94
C GLU A 128 0.74 -14.49 25.39
N LEU A 129 -0.01 -15.47 24.87
CA LEU A 129 -1.38 -15.79 25.28
C LEU A 129 -1.51 -15.89 26.80
N GLU A 130 -2.39 -15.10 27.42
CA GLU A 130 -3.24 -15.55 28.53
C GLU A 130 -4.62 -14.89 28.42
N GLU A 131 -5.66 -15.72 28.51
CA GLU A 131 -7.04 -15.33 28.73
C GLU A 131 -7.17 -14.73 30.14
N GLU A 132 -7.93 -13.65 30.32
CA GLU A 132 -8.85 -13.56 31.46
C GLU A 132 -9.89 -12.45 31.29
N LEU A 133 -11.03 -12.73 31.92
CA LEU A 133 -12.28 -12.01 31.96
C LEU A 133 -12.19 -10.79 32.90
N ASP A 134 -12.96 -9.74 32.61
CA ASP A 134 -14.13 -9.29 33.40
C ASP A 134 -14.33 -7.75 33.41
N ALA A 135 -15.57 -7.40 33.72
CA ALA A 135 -16.30 -6.14 33.72
C ALA A 135 -15.62 -4.84 34.20
N GLY A 136 -16.13 -3.70 33.69
CA GLY A 136 -16.02 -2.42 34.40
C GLY A 136 -16.18 -1.16 33.56
N THR A 137 -17.38 -0.59 33.58
CA THR A 137 -17.81 0.78 33.27
C THR A 137 -16.76 1.91 33.28
N GLY A 138 -16.82 2.83 32.30
CA GLY A 138 -16.22 4.16 32.43
C GLY A 138 -16.22 4.99 31.14
N ALA A 139 -17.11 5.97 31.07
CA ALA A 139 -17.16 6.98 30.00
C ALA A 139 -15.90 7.85 29.99
N GLY A 140 -15.30 8.02 28.81
CA GLY A 140 -14.14 8.90 28.62
C GLY A 140 -13.94 9.23 27.14
N SER A 141 -14.11 10.50 26.81
CA SER A 141 -14.11 11.10 25.48
C SER A 141 -12.98 10.62 24.57
N THR A 142 -13.37 10.07 23.42
CA THR A 142 -12.47 9.74 22.31
C THR A 142 -11.79 10.98 21.76
N PRO A 143 -10.46 10.98 21.54
CA PRO A 143 -9.81 12.04 20.78
C PRO A 143 -10.26 11.94 19.32
N SER A 144 -10.82 13.04 18.80
CA SER A 144 -11.23 13.16 17.40
C SER A 144 -10.02 13.05 16.48
N PHE A 145 -9.96 11.98 15.69
CA PHE A 145 -9.01 11.82 14.60
C PHE A 145 -9.35 12.77 13.43
N PRO A 146 -8.34 13.21 12.66
CA PRO A 146 -8.54 14.22 11.62
C PRO A 146 -9.40 13.69 10.47
N SER A 147 -10.38 14.51 10.07
CA SER A 147 -11.07 14.58 8.78
C SER A 147 -10.98 13.35 7.86
N ARG A 148 -12.04 12.54 7.83
CA ARG A 148 -12.28 11.51 6.81
C ARG A 148 -12.08 12.11 5.41
N VAL A 149 -11.16 11.57 4.63
CA VAL A 149 -10.89 12.03 3.26
C VAL A 149 -12.14 11.76 2.42
N PRO A 150 -12.72 12.76 1.73
CA PRO A 150 -13.81 12.51 0.77
C PRO A 150 -13.28 11.63 -0.37
N GLY A 151 -14.10 10.71 -0.89
CA GLY A 151 -13.75 9.95 -2.10
C GLY A 151 -13.52 10.86 -3.30
N THR A 152 -12.88 10.34 -4.35
CA THR A 152 -12.53 11.08 -5.58
C THR A 152 -13.38 10.67 -6.79
N LEU A 153 -14.56 10.11 -6.56
CA LEU A 153 -15.49 9.71 -7.61
C LEU A 153 -15.89 10.91 -8.48
N LEU A 154 -15.87 10.70 -9.79
CA LEU A 154 -16.16 11.70 -10.80
C LEU A 154 -17.60 11.53 -11.32
N PRO A 155 -18.23 12.63 -11.78
CA PRO A 155 -19.56 12.56 -12.37
C PRO A 155 -19.52 11.79 -13.71
N ARG A 156 -20.70 11.35 -14.16
CA ARG A 156 -20.86 10.74 -15.47
C ARG A 156 -20.48 11.73 -16.58
N LEU A 157 -19.79 11.21 -17.60
CA LEU A 157 -19.50 11.98 -18.81
C LEU A 157 -20.80 12.32 -19.56
N PRO A 158 -20.82 13.40 -20.37
CA PRO A 158 -21.92 13.65 -21.28
C PRO A 158 -22.06 12.50 -22.29
N SER A 159 -23.31 12.17 -22.67
CA SER A 159 -23.57 11.18 -23.71
C SER A 159 -23.07 11.66 -25.06
N GLU A 160 -22.58 10.71 -25.87
CA GLU A 160 -22.23 10.92 -27.27
C GLU A 160 -23.09 10.00 -28.14
N PRO A 161 -23.67 10.48 -29.26
CA PRO A 161 -24.50 9.66 -30.15
C PRO A 161 -23.79 8.38 -30.61
N GLY A 162 -24.45 7.24 -30.43
CA GLY A 162 -23.92 5.94 -30.83
C GLY A 162 -22.80 5.39 -29.93
N MET A 163 -22.52 6.04 -28.80
CA MET A 163 -21.55 5.60 -27.80
C MET A 163 -22.24 5.12 -26.53
N THR A 164 -21.53 4.31 -25.75
CA THR A 164 -22.03 3.71 -24.51
C THR A 164 -21.20 4.16 -23.32
N LEU A 165 -21.86 4.65 -22.28
CA LEU A 165 -21.27 4.88 -20.96
C LEU A 165 -21.57 3.72 -20.01
N LEU A 166 -20.64 3.45 -19.10
CA LEU A 166 -20.76 2.38 -18.11
C LEU A 166 -20.74 2.97 -16.70
N THR A 167 -21.79 2.66 -15.94
CA THR A 167 -21.85 2.87 -14.50
C THR A 167 -21.72 1.53 -13.81
N LEU A 168 -20.84 1.46 -12.81
CA LEU A 168 -20.65 0.29 -11.97
C LEU A 168 -21.08 0.61 -10.55
N THR A 169 -22.17 0.00 -10.10
CA THR A 169 -22.57 0.05 -8.70
C THR A 169 -21.75 -0.98 -7.93
N ILE A 170 -20.85 -0.51 -7.06
CA ILE A 170 -20.14 -1.37 -6.12
C ILE A 170 -21.09 -1.67 -4.96
N GLU A 171 -21.65 -2.88 -4.92
CA GLU A 171 -22.62 -3.25 -3.89
C GLU A 171 -21.92 -3.56 -2.57
N LYS A 172 -21.08 -4.59 -2.59
CA LYS A 172 -20.35 -5.10 -1.41
C LYS A 172 -19.15 -5.95 -1.81
N ILE A 173 -18.21 -6.13 -0.89
CA ILE A 173 -17.08 -7.05 -1.05
C ILE A 173 -17.05 -8.08 0.08
N GLY A 174 -16.86 -9.35 -0.27
CA GLY A 174 -16.71 -10.46 0.66
C GLY A 174 -15.25 -10.68 1.04
N LEU A 175 -14.94 -10.69 2.34
CA LEU A 175 -13.60 -10.95 2.88
C LEU A 175 -13.71 -11.82 4.15
N LYS A 176 -12.71 -12.66 4.44
CA LYS A 176 -12.74 -13.50 5.66
C LYS A 176 -12.70 -12.68 6.95
N ASP A 177 -12.08 -11.50 6.88
CA ASP A 177 -11.77 -10.59 7.96
C ASP A 177 -12.29 -9.18 7.65
N ALA A 178 -13.50 -9.11 7.08
CA ALA A 178 -14.10 -7.86 6.59
C ALA A 178 -14.30 -6.85 7.73
N GLY A 179 -14.87 -7.30 8.86
CA GLY A 179 -15.09 -6.46 10.04
C GLY A 179 -13.82 -5.81 10.61
N GLN A 180 -12.66 -6.45 10.43
CA GLN A 180 -11.36 -5.99 10.92
C GLN A 180 -10.71 -4.92 10.03
N CYS A 181 -11.22 -4.70 8.81
CA CYS A 181 -10.69 -3.67 7.92
C CYS A 181 -11.10 -2.27 8.42
N ILE A 182 -10.12 -1.40 8.63
CA ILE A 182 -10.32 -0.04 9.13
C ILE A 182 -10.27 0.94 7.96
N ASP A 183 -11.20 1.88 7.95
CA ASP A 183 -11.42 2.83 6.85
C ASP A 183 -11.32 2.19 5.45
N PRO A 184 -12.11 1.14 5.18
CA PRO A 184 -12.03 0.44 3.91
C PRO A 184 -12.58 1.29 2.77
N TYR A 185 -11.87 1.32 1.64
CA TYR A 185 -12.34 1.92 0.40
C TYR A 185 -11.86 1.12 -0.81
N ILE A 186 -12.40 1.40 -1.99
CA ILE A 186 -11.99 0.78 -3.24
C ILE A 186 -11.44 1.85 -4.18
N THR A 187 -10.27 1.58 -4.75
CA THR A 187 -9.72 2.34 -5.87
C THR A 187 -10.16 1.66 -7.17
N VAL A 188 -10.80 2.42 -8.06
CA VAL A 188 -11.20 1.98 -9.40
C VAL A 188 -10.29 2.63 -10.44
N SER A 189 -9.70 1.83 -11.31
CA SER A 189 -8.86 2.31 -12.41
C SER A 189 -9.12 1.53 -13.69
N VAL A 190 -8.94 2.17 -14.84
CA VAL A 190 -9.06 1.52 -16.15
C VAL A 190 -7.68 1.47 -16.76
N LYS A 191 -7.17 0.26 -17.04
CA LYS A 191 -5.79 0.08 -17.51
C LYS A 191 -5.74 -0.67 -18.84
N ASP A 192 -4.73 -0.35 -19.65
CA ASP A 192 -4.44 -1.05 -20.90
C ASP A 192 -3.75 -2.42 -20.66
N LEU A 193 -3.39 -3.12 -21.75
CA LEU A 193 -2.66 -4.40 -21.70
C LEU A 193 -1.29 -4.31 -21.01
N ASN A 194 -0.68 -3.13 -20.97
CA ASN A 194 0.60 -2.89 -20.34
C ASN A 194 0.46 -2.46 -18.87
N GLY A 195 -0.76 -2.31 -18.37
CA GLY A 195 -1.05 -1.85 -17.02
C GLY A 195 -0.92 -0.32 -16.85
N ILE A 196 -1.05 0.44 -17.94
CA ILE A 196 -1.02 1.90 -17.92
C ILE A 196 -2.44 2.44 -17.81
N ASP A 197 -2.62 3.48 -16.99
CA ASP A 197 -3.92 4.14 -16.80
C ASP A 197 -4.42 4.78 -18.10
N LEU A 198 -5.67 4.47 -18.45
CA LEU A 198 -6.40 5.04 -19.57
C LEU A 198 -7.30 6.21 -19.13
N ASN A 199 -7.66 6.25 -17.85
CA ASN A 199 -8.59 7.18 -17.24
C ASN A 199 -8.04 7.66 -15.88
N PRO A 200 -8.52 8.80 -15.34
CA PRO A 200 -8.26 9.17 -13.96
C PRO A 200 -8.69 8.08 -12.99
N VAL A 201 -7.83 7.80 -12.01
CA VAL A 201 -8.11 6.86 -10.93
C VAL A 201 -9.14 7.47 -9.98
N GLN A 202 -10.10 6.66 -9.53
CA GLN A 202 -11.21 7.10 -8.68
C GLN A 202 -11.25 6.28 -7.40
N ASP A 203 -11.35 6.94 -6.24
CA ASP A 203 -11.48 6.31 -4.94
C ASP A 203 -12.91 6.46 -4.43
N THR A 204 -13.52 5.35 -3.99
CA THR A 204 -14.80 5.42 -3.29
C THR A 204 -14.63 6.16 -1.96
N PRO A 205 -15.71 6.74 -1.41
CA PRO A 205 -15.74 7.07 0.00
C PRO A 205 -15.42 5.84 0.87
N VAL A 206 -14.99 6.11 2.10
CA VAL A 206 -14.79 5.06 3.11
C VAL A 206 -16.13 4.39 3.43
N ALA A 207 -16.19 3.07 3.30
CA ALA A 207 -17.36 2.29 3.66
C ALA A 207 -17.47 2.14 5.18
N THR A 208 -18.65 2.49 5.71
CA THR A 208 -18.94 2.43 7.15
C THR A 208 -19.76 1.21 7.54
N ARG A 209 -20.50 0.63 6.60
CA ARG A 209 -21.37 -0.54 6.82
C ARG A 209 -20.55 -1.83 6.69
N LYS A 210 -20.21 -2.43 7.82
CA LYS A 210 -19.39 -3.66 7.89
C LYS A 210 -20.14 -4.76 8.64
N GLU A 211 -19.97 -5.98 8.15
CA GLU A 211 -20.35 -7.25 8.77
C GLU A 211 -19.08 -8.10 8.97
N ASP A 212 -19.21 -9.29 9.57
CA ASP A 212 -18.08 -10.19 9.79
C ASP A 212 -17.33 -10.52 8.49
N THR A 213 -18.10 -10.80 7.43
CA THR A 213 -17.56 -11.27 6.15
C THR A 213 -17.86 -10.36 4.96
N TYR A 214 -18.58 -9.25 5.15
CA TYR A 214 -18.90 -8.31 4.08
C TYR A 214 -18.68 -6.85 4.48
N ILE A 215 -18.27 -6.03 3.51
CA ILE A 215 -18.30 -4.57 3.62
C ILE A 215 -19.21 -4.06 2.50
N HIS A 216 -20.21 -3.25 2.85
CA HIS A 216 -21.18 -2.71 1.91
C HIS A 216 -20.79 -1.29 1.51
N PHE A 217 -20.75 -1.05 0.20
CA PHE A 217 -20.40 0.23 -0.39
C PHE A 217 -21.65 0.95 -0.91
N SER A 218 -22.45 0.26 -1.72
CA SER A 218 -23.67 0.80 -2.35
C SER A 218 -23.40 2.15 -3.03
N VAL A 219 -22.33 2.22 -3.82
CA VAL A 219 -21.86 3.45 -4.47
C VAL A 219 -21.68 3.23 -5.96
N ASP A 220 -22.10 4.21 -6.76
CA ASP A 220 -21.92 4.20 -8.20
C ASP A 220 -20.57 4.79 -8.58
N VAL A 221 -19.87 4.13 -9.50
CA VAL A 221 -18.63 4.61 -10.10
C VAL A 221 -18.82 4.76 -11.60
N GLU A 222 -18.56 5.97 -12.09
CA GLU A 222 -18.76 6.32 -13.49
C GLU A 222 -17.45 6.14 -14.27
N ILE A 223 -17.44 5.24 -15.25
CA ILE A 223 -16.25 4.99 -16.06
C ILE A 223 -16.01 6.17 -16.99
N GLN A 224 -14.89 6.85 -16.80
CA GLN A 224 -14.53 8.11 -17.46
C GLN A 224 -14.05 7.95 -18.91
N LYS A 225 -14.65 7.03 -19.67
CA LYS A 225 -14.42 6.84 -21.11
C LYS A 225 -15.57 6.00 -21.71
N HIS A 226 -16.06 6.42 -22.87
CA HIS A 226 -17.01 5.64 -23.66
C HIS A 226 -16.43 4.26 -24.03
N LEU A 227 -17.25 3.21 -23.97
CA LEU A 227 -16.79 1.83 -24.13
C LEU A 227 -16.14 1.58 -25.49
N GLU A 228 -16.67 2.20 -26.54
CA GLU A 228 -16.17 2.08 -27.92
C GLU A 228 -14.79 2.74 -28.10
N LYS A 229 -14.40 3.66 -27.20
CA LYS A 229 -13.10 4.34 -27.21
C LYS A 229 -12.05 3.62 -26.36
N LEU A 230 -12.41 2.54 -25.67
CA LEU A 230 -11.45 1.73 -24.91
C LEU A 230 -10.71 0.76 -25.85
N PRO A 231 -9.38 0.66 -25.75
CA PRO A 231 -8.60 -0.24 -26.57
C PRO A 231 -8.91 -1.71 -26.22
N LYS A 232 -8.77 -2.60 -27.21
CA LYS A 232 -8.88 -4.04 -26.97
C LYS A 232 -7.84 -4.48 -25.94
N GLY A 233 -8.29 -5.30 -24.98
CA GLY A 233 -7.46 -5.79 -23.88
C GLY A 233 -7.34 -4.82 -22.70
N ALA A 234 -8.06 -3.68 -22.71
CA ALA A 234 -8.28 -2.90 -21.49
C ALA A 234 -9.01 -3.74 -20.43
N ALA A 235 -8.83 -3.36 -19.16
CA ALA A 235 -9.61 -3.90 -18.05
C ALA A 235 -9.86 -2.84 -17.00
N ILE A 236 -10.95 -3.02 -16.25
CA ILE A 236 -11.31 -2.19 -15.10
C ILE A 236 -10.84 -2.93 -13.85
N PHE A 237 -10.02 -2.28 -13.02
CA PHE A 237 -9.47 -2.81 -11.79
C PHE A 237 -10.17 -2.22 -10.58
N PHE A 238 -10.31 -3.04 -9.55
CA PHE A 238 -10.86 -2.68 -8.24
C PHE A 238 -9.84 -3.11 -7.18
N GLU A 239 -9.15 -2.14 -6.58
CA GLU A 239 -8.21 -2.42 -5.49
C GLU A 239 -8.89 -2.11 -4.15
N PHE A 240 -9.12 -3.13 -3.34
CA PHE A 240 -9.62 -2.94 -1.99
C PHE A 240 -8.48 -2.51 -1.07
N LYS A 241 -8.65 -1.36 -0.44
CA LYS A 241 -7.68 -0.73 0.45
C LYS A 241 -8.28 -0.58 1.84
N HIS A 242 -7.42 -0.72 2.85
CA HIS A 242 -7.78 -0.40 4.23
C HIS A 242 -6.59 0.20 4.96
N TYR A 243 -6.87 1.01 5.98
CA TYR A 243 -5.88 1.50 6.91
C TYR A 243 -5.39 0.37 7.81
N LYS A 244 -4.07 0.20 7.91
CA LYS A 244 -3.42 -0.73 8.84
C LYS A 244 -2.90 0.04 10.05
N PRO A 245 -3.58 0.02 11.21
CA PRO A 245 -3.17 0.84 12.36
C PRO A 245 -1.74 0.57 12.80
N LYS A 246 -1.35 -0.71 12.85
CA LYS A 246 0.01 -1.14 13.22
C LYS A 246 1.10 -0.61 12.27
N LYS A 247 0.73 -0.30 11.03
CA LYS A 247 1.67 0.21 10.03
C LYS A 247 1.47 1.69 9.70
N ARG A 248 0.39 2.28 10.19
CA ARG A 248 -0.01 3.69 10.00
C ARG A 248 -0.12 4.13 8.54
N PHE A 249 -0.41 3.19 7.64
CA PHE A 249 -0.62 3.49 6.23
C PHE A 249 -1.78 2.69 5.65
N THR A 250 -2.30 3.16 4.52
CA THR A 250 -3.33 2.47 3.75
C THR A 250 -2.70 1.45 2.82
N SER A 251 -3.09 0.19 2.95
CA SER A 251 -2.54 -0.91 2.16
C SER A 251 -3.61 -1.51 1.26
N THR A 252 -3.27 -1.76 0.00
CA THR A 252 -4.06 -2.67 -0.85
C THR A 252 -4.04 -4.07 -0.21
N LYS A 253 -5.20 -4.64 0.08
CA LYS A 253 -5.31 -6.00 0.63
C LYS A 253 -5.42 -7.03 -0.48
N CYS A 254 -6.26 -6.72 -1.47
CA CYS A 254 -6.58 -7.58 -2.60
C CYS A 254 -7.11 -6.72 -3.75
N PHE A 255 -7.17 -7.33 -4.93
CA PHE A 255 -7.73 -6.68 -6.12
C PHE A 255 -8.65 -7.63 -6.89
N ALA A 256 -9.54 -7.05 -7.67
CA ALA A 256 -10.32 -7.71 -8.70
C ALA A 256 -10.13 -6.94 -10.02
N PHE A 257 -10.46 -7.57 -11.14
CA PHE A 257 -10.54 -6.87 -12.42
C PHE A 257 -11.64 -7.50 -13.28
N MET A 258 -12.14 -6.74 -14.24
CA MET A 258 -13.04 -7.22 -15.30
C MET A 258 -12.48 -6.82 -16.66
N GLU A 259 -12.46 -7.76 -17.60
CA GLU A 259 -12.12 -7.49 -18.99
C GLU A 259 -13.31 -6.92 -19.77
N MET A 260 -13.04 -6.37 -20.95
CA MET A 260 -14.06 -5.67 -21.75
C MET A 260 -15.21 -6.56 -22.21
N ASP A 261 -14.99 -7.86 -22.40
CA ASP A 261 -16.00 -8.84 -22.81
C ASP A 261 -16.92 -9.29 -21.66
N GLU A 262 -16.55 -8.99 -20.42
CA GLU A 262 -17.37 -9.20 -19.23
C GLU A 262 -18.38 -8.07 -18.99
N ILE A 263 -18.29 -6.97 -19.75
CA ILE A 263 -19.19 -5.82 -19.64
C ILE A 263 -20.56 -6.17 -20.23
N LYS A 264 -21.55 -6.31 -19.36
CA LYS A 264 -22.94 -6.65 -19.70
C LYS A 264 -23.90 -6.09 -18.66
N PRO A 265 -25.13 -5.71 -19.02
CA PRO A 265 -26.07 -5.16 -18.06
C PRO A 265 -26.43 -6.20 -16.97
N GLY A 266 -26.56 -5.72 -15.73
CA GLY A 266 -26.99 -6.51 -14.59
C GLY A 266 -25.86 -6.92 -13.62
N PRO A 267 -26.15 -7.85 -12.71
CA PRO A 267 -25.24 -8.21 -11.63
C PRO A 267 -24.07 -9.07 -12.13
N ILE A 268 -22.91 -8.86 -11.54
CA ILE A 268 -21.71 -9.68 -11.72
C ILE A 268 -20.98 -9.84 -10.38
N VAL A 269 -20.37 -11.01 -10.17
CA VAL A 269 -19.47 -11.26 -9.05
C VAL A 269 -18.09 -11.58 -9.58
N ILE A 270 -17.06 -11.01 -8.96
CA ILE A 270 -15.67 -11.16 -9.40
C ILE A 270 -14.84 -11.68 -8.22
N GLU A 271 -13.98 -12.66 -8.50
CA GLU A 271 -13.03 -13.17 -7.52
C GLU A 271 -11.95 -12.16 -7.13
N LEU A 272 -11.38 -12.39 -5.96
CA LEU A 272 -10.37 -11.52 -5.37
C LEU A 272 -9.00 -12.18 -5.46
N TYR A 273 -8.01 -11.41 -5.86
CA TYR A 273 -6.60 -11.79 -5.96
C TYR A 273 -5.76 -11.13 -4.88
N LYS A 274 -4.72 -11.81 -4.43
CA LYS A 274 -3.77 -11.32 -3.43
C LYS A 274 -2.92 -10.20 -4.02
N LYS A 275 -2.64 -9.19 -3.21
CA LYS A 275 -1.61 -8.19 -3.48
C LYS A 275 -0.23 -8.83 -3.74
N PRO A 276 0.69 -8.15 -4.45
CA PRO A 276 0.51 -6.86 -5.13
C PRO A 276 -0.42 -6.98 -6.35
N THR A 277 -1.06 -5.88 -6.72
CA THR A 277 -1.93 -5.83 -7.90
C THR A 277 -1.10 -6.04 -9.17
N ASP A 278 -1.45 -7.05 -9.97
CA ASP A 278 -0.83 -7.28 -11.28
C ASP A 278 -1.71 -6.69 -12.38
N PHE A 279 -1.42 -5.45 -12.76
CA PHE A 279 -2.17 -4.74 -13.79
C PHE A 279 -2.03 -5.37 -15.20
N LYS A 280 -1.04 -6.24 -15.41
CA LYS A 280 -0.88 -7.01 -16.67
C LYS A 280 -1.57 -8.37 -16.61
N ARG A 281 -2.14 -8.75 -15.46
CA ARG A 281 -2.95 -9.96 -15.27
C ARG A 281 -2.22 -11.25 -15.63
N LYS A 282 -0.89 -11.29 -15.45
CA LYS A 282 -0.04 -12.43 -15.83
C LYS A 282 0.16 -13.44 -14.70
N LYS A 283 0.16 -12.99 -13.45
CA LYS A 283 0.40 -13.81 -12.26
C LYS A 283 -0.68 -13.56 -11.22
N LEU A 284 -1.73 -14.34 -11.31
CA LEU A 284 -2.92 -14.20 -10.47
C LEU A 284 -2.90 -15.24 -9.34
N ASN A 285 -2.88 -14.74 -8.09
CA ASN A 285 -2.93 -15.58 -6.90
C ASN A 285 -4.26 -15.37 -6.17
N LEU A 286 -5.17 -16.34 -6.23
CA LEU A 286 -6.49 -16.22 -5.60
C LEU A 286 -6.37 -15.94 -4.08
N LEU A 287 -7.13 -14.97 -3.59
CA LEU A 287 -7.17 -14.60 -2.17
C LEU A 287 -7.78 -15.72 -1.32
N THR A 288 -8.88 -16.30 -1.80
CA THR A 288 -9.65 -17.33 -1.10
C THR A 288 -10.44 -18.19 -2.07
N LYS A 289 -10.58 -19.48 -1.77
CA LYS A 289 -11.50 -20.40 -2.47
C LYS A 289 -12.94 -20.35 -1.94
N LYS A 290 -13.17 -19.68 -0.80
CA LYS A 290 -14.52 -19.47 -0.23
C LYS A 290 -15.34 -18.57 -1.18
N PRO A 291 -16.69 -18.68 -1.19
CA PRO A 291 -17.57 -17.85 -2.02
C PRO A 291 -17.67 -16.41 -1.50
N LEU A 292 -16.55 -15.69 -1.53
CA LEU A 292 -16.38 -14.32 -1.05
C LEU A 292 -15.83 -13.49 -2.22
N TYR A 293 -16.71 -12.68 -2.80
CA TYR A 293 -16.51 -11.98 -4.07
C TYR A 293 -16.73 -10.47 -3.93
N LEU A 294 -16.21 -9.72 -4.89
CA LEU A 294 -16.70 -8.36 -5.16
C LEU A 294 -18.03 -8.47 -5.93
N HIS A 295 -19.08 -7.83 -5.43
CA HIS A 295 -20.40 -7.80 -6.06
C HIS A 295 -20.60 -6.44 -6.71
N LEU A 296 -20.89 -6.46 -8.01
CA LEU A 296 -21.13 -5.27 -8.81
C LEU A 296 -22.46 -5.39 -9.55
N ASN A 297 -23.09 -4.26 -9.83
CA ASN A 297 -24.16 -4.17 -10.82
C ASN A 297 -23.74 -3.22 -11.93
N GLN A 298 -23.93 -3.64 -13.18
CA GLN A 298 -23.49 -2.90 -14.36
C GLN A 298 -24.70 -2.25 -15.05
N ALA A 299 -24.63 -0.94 -15.27
CA ALA A 299 -25.61 -0.21 -16.05
C ALA A 299 -24.93 0.40 -17.29
N LEU A 300 -25.47 0.06 -18.46
CA LEU A 300 -25.01 0.59 -19.75
C LEU A 300 -25.96 1.69 -20.18
N HIS A 301 -25.44 2.87 -20.43
CA HIS A 301 -26.18 4.05 -20.85
C HIS A 301 -25.84 4.36 -22.30
N LYS A 302 -26.83 4.27 -23.18
CA LYS A 302 -26.74 4.63 -24.60
C LYS A 302 -27.66 5.81 -24.88
N ASP A 303 -27.24 6.69 -25.78
CA ASP A 303 -28.10 7.70 -26.41
C ASP A 303 -28.76 7.11 -27.67
#